data_AF-A0A968F685-F1
#
_entry.id   AF-A0A968F685-F1
#
_cell.length_a   1.000
_cell.length_b   1.000
_cell.length_c   1.000
_cell.angle_alpha   90.00
_cell.angle_beta   90.00
_cell.angle_gamma   90.00
#
_symmetry.space_group_name_H-M   'P 1'
#
loop_
_entity.id
_entity.type
_entity.pdbx_description
1 polymer ?
#
loop_
_entity_poly.entity_id
_entity_poly.type
_entity_poly.pdbx_seq_one_letter_code
_entity_poly.pdbx_strand_id
1 'polypeptide(L)'
;ERLVAADIRVRGSCVEDDASTHGMTARYNIIDSVLSQPMLEILKELNSESVNLFGEAILKTLGSHFLGNGSFHGGVSILKEFLRRCGVDT
;
A
#
# COMPACT_ATOMS: atom_id res chain seq x y z
N GLU A 1 8.97 19.15 4.01
CA GLU A 1 8.58 20.45 3.42
C GLU A 1 7.19 20.92 3.85
N ARG A 2 6.10 20.16 3.62
CA ARG A 2 4.73 20.57 3.99
C ARG A 2 4.53 20.96 5.47
N LEU A 3 5.22 20.29 6.40
CA LEU A 3 5.17 20.63 7.83
C LEU A 3 5.73 22.02 8.13
N VAL A 4 6.84 22.39 7.51
CA VAL A 4 7.47 23.71 7.69
C VAL A 4 6.59 24.81 7.09
N ALA A 5 5.92 24.53 5.96
CA ALA A 5 4.95 25.45 5.38
C ALA A 5 3.71 25.68 6.27
N ALA A 6 3.39 24.72 7.13
CA ALA A 6 2.34 24.84 8.15
C ALA A 6 2.86 25.45 9.48
N ASP A 7 4.05 26.06 9.47
CA ASP A 7 4.74 26.63 10.64
C ASP A 7 5.11 25.60 11.73
N ILE A 8 5.21 24.32 11.36
CA ILE A 8 5.65 23.25 12.25
C ILE A 8 7.17 23.06 12.10
N ARG A 9 7.90 23.34 13.18
CA ARG A 9 9.36 23.19 13.22
C ARG A 9 9.77 21.74 13.45
N VAL A 10 10.47 21.15 12.47
CA VAL A 10 11.08 19.81 12.59
C VAL A 10 12.54 19.95 13.02
N ARG A 11 12.95 19.22 14.07
CA ARG A 11 14.36 19.10 14.51
C ARG A 11 14.81 17.65 14.35
N GLY A 12 16.01 17.44 13.80
CA GLY A 12 16.56 16.10 13.53
C GLY A 12 16.63 15.79 12.02
N SER A 13 16.90 14.52 11.70
CA SER A 13 16.97 14.00 10.32
C SER A 13 15.83 13.04 10.03
N CYS A 14 15.33 13.02 8.79
CA CYS A 14 14.39 12.01 8.31
C CYS A 14 15.13 10.68 8.12
N VAL A 15 14.59 9.60 8.67
CA VAL A 15 15.14 8.24 8.55
C VAL A 15 14.01 7.32 8.12
N GLU A 16 14.31 6.36 7.25
CA GLU A 16 13.40 5.27 6.94
C GLU A 16 13.38 4.32 8.14
N ASP A 17 12.20 4.14 8.75
CA ASP A 17 12.00 3.20 9.85
C ASP A 17 10.88 2.24 9.45
N ASP A 18 11.21 0.96 9.42
CA ASP A 18 10.21 -0.09 9.37
C ASP A 18 9.71 -0.31 10.80
N ALA A 19 8.40 -0.18 11.02
CA ALA A 19 7.78 -0.37 12.33
C ALA A 19 8.09 -1.74 12.98
N SER A 20 8.65 -2.69 12.23
CA SER A 20 9.14 -3.99 12.69
C SER A 20 10.55 -3.98 13.30
N THR A 21 11.38 -2.96 13.02
CA THR A 21 12.81 -2.94 13.36
C THR A 21 13.07 -2.36 14.76
N HIS A 22 12.26 -1.40 15.20
CA HIS A 22 12.29 -0.89 16.57
C HIS A 22 11.31 -1.68 17.42
N GLY A 23 11.81 -2.73 18.08
CA GLY A 23 11.00 -3.65 18.88
C GLY A 23 9.97 -2.93 19.77
N MET A 24 8.69 -3.03 19.37
CA MET A 24 7.38 -2.85 20.06
C MET A 24 7.25 -1.95 21.32
N THR A 25 8.23 -1.14 21.69
CA THR A 25 8.30 -0.52 23.02
C THR A 25 7.91 0.97 22.99
N ALA A 26 8.05 1.63 21.83
CA ALA A 26 7.55 2.99 21.65
C ALA A 26 6.08 2.94 21.19
N ARG A 27 5.15 3.28 22.08
CA ARG A 27 3.75 3.52 21.70
C ARG A 27 3.69 4.79 20.86
N TYR A 28 3.56 4.65 19.55
CA TYR A 28 3.26 5.77 18.66
C TYR A 28 1.84 6.28 18.94
N ASN A 29 1.68 7.61 19.03
CA ASN A 29 0.37 8.25 19.08
C ASN A 29 0.02 8.75 17.67
N ILE A 30 -1.11 8.30 17.13
CA ILE A 30 -1.58 8.72 15.81
C ILE A 30 -2.09 10.17 15.94
N ILE A 31 -1.43 11.10 15.25
CA ILE A 31 -1.81 12.53 15.25
C ILE A 31 -2.82 12.82 14.11
N ASP A 32 -2.66 12.18 12.97
CA ASP A 32 -3.49 12.39 11.78
C ASP A 32 -3.53 11.14 10.91
N SER A 33 -4.57 11.02 10.07
CA SER A 33 -4.76 9.92 9.12
C SER A 33 -5.52 10.40 7.88
N VAL A 34 -5.09 9.93 6.70
CA VAL A 34 -5.71 10.29 5.42
C VAL A 34 -6.22 9.05 4.73
N LEU A 35 -7.45 9.12 4.21
CA LEU A 35 -8.04 8.09 3.37
C LEU A 35 -7.81 8.41 1.90
N SER A 36 -7.51 7.38 1.12
CA SER A 36 -7.43 7.49 -0.34
C SER A 36 -8.82 7.61 -0.96
N GLN A 37 -8.86 7.88 -2.27
CA GLN A 37 -10.07 7.69 -3.05
C GLN A 37 -10.50 6.21 -3.05
N PRO A 38 -11.78 5.91 -3.34
CA PRO A 38 -12.27 4.54 -3.41
C PRO A 38 -11.53 3.72 -4.48
N MET A 39 -11.46 2.41 -4.26
CA MET A 39 -10.77 1.48 -5.17
C MET A 39 -11.26 1.56 -6.62
N LEU A 40 -12.55 1.86 -6.84
CA LEU A 40 -13.11 1.99 -8.18
C LEU A 40 -12.47 3.13 -8.99
N GLU A 41 -12.17 4.26 -8.36
CA GLU A 41 -11.50 5.39 -9.02
C GLU A 41 -10.05 5.05 -9.36
N ILE A 42 -9.36 4.34 -8.45
CA ILE A 42 -7.98 3.87 -8.67
C ILE A 42 -7.92 2.90 -9.85
N LEU A 43 -8.89 1.98 -9.94
CA LEU A 43 -8.98 1.03 -11.06
C LEU A 43 -9.31 1.70 -12.39
N LYS A 44 -10.11 2.77 -12.36
CA LYS A 44 -10.41 3.55 -13.56
C LYS A 44 -9.11 4.15 -14.12
N GLU A 45 -8.34 4.82 -13.27
CA GLU A 45 -7.07 5.44 -13.66
C GLU A 45 -6.04 4.40 -14.12
N LEU A 46 -5.93 3.28 -13.41
CA LEU A 46 -5.06 2.16 -13.81
C LEU A 46 -5.38 1.70 -15.24
N ASN A 47 -6.66 1.54 -15.58
CA ASN A 47 -7.07 1.01 -16.87
C ASN A 47 -7.03 2.07 -17.99
N SER A 48 -7.27 3.35 -17.69
CA SER A 48 -7.21 4.42 -18.69
C SER A 48 -5.78 4.83 -19.02
N GLU A 49 -4.97 5.07 -17.99
CA GLU A 49 -3.61 5.60 -18.13
C GLU A 49 -2.53 4.49 -18.08
N SER A 50 -2.93 3.23 -17.87
CA SER A 50 -2.04 2.06 -17.79
C SER A 50 -0.89 2.25 -16.78
N VAL A 51 -1.20 2.85 -15.62
CA VAL A 51 -0.20 3.19 -14.59
C VAL A 51 0.31 1.93 -13.87
N ASN A 52 1.48 1.44 -14.29
CA ASN A 52 2.10 0.23 -13.73
C ASN A 52 2.25 0.25 -12.20
N LEU A 53 2.54 1.42 -11.62
CA LEU A 53 2.69 1.57 -10.17
C LEU A 53 1.41 1.19 -9.42
N PHE A 54 0.23 1.53 -9.96
CA PHE A 54 -1.04 1.14 -9.36
C PHE A 54 -1.29 -0.35 -9.47
N GLY A 55 -0.93 -0.97 -10.61
CA GLY A 55 -1.00 -2.41 -10.78
C GLY A 55 -0.16 -3.16 -9.76
N GLU A 56 1.10 -2.73 -9.57
CA GLU A 56 2.00 -3.33 -8.58
C GLU A 56 1.50 -3.11 -7.14
N ALA A 57 1.05 -1.90 -6.82
CA ALA A 57 0.51 -1.58 -5.50
C ALA A 57 -0.71 -2.46 -5.17
N ILE A 58 -1.66 -2.58 -6.10
CA ILE A 58 -2.86 -3.42 -5.95
C ILE A 58 -2.47 -4.89 -5.74
N LEU A 59 -1.52 -5.42 -6.52
CA LEU A 59 -1.04 -6.80 -6.33
C LEU A 59 -0.46 -7.02 -4.94
N LYS A 60 0.40 -6.12 -4.45
CA LYS A 60 0.96 -6.22 -3.10
C LYS A 60 -0.11 -6.08 -2.03
N THR A 61 -1.10 -5.21 -2.23
CA THR A 61 -2.25 -5.08 -1.33
C THR A 61 -3.07 -6.37 -1.27
N LEU A 62 -3.32 -7.03 -2.40
CA LEU A 62 -4.00 -8.33 -2.42
C LEU A 62 -3.20 -9.40 -1.65
N GLY A 63 -1.88 -9.47 -1.87
CA GLY A 63 -1.00 -10.35 -1.11
C GLY A 63 -1.08 -10.07 0.40
N SER A 64 -1.01 -8.79 0.79
CA SER A 64 -1.05 -8.39 2.20
C SER A 64 -2.39 -8.72 2.84
N HIS A 65 -3.50 -8.47 2.15
CA HIS A 65 -4.85 -8.67 2.65
C HIS A 65 -5.21 -10.15 2.79
N PHE A 66 -4.85 -10.99 1.82
CA PHE A 66 -5.27 -12.40 1.80
C PHE A 66 -4.23 -13.37 2.37
N LEU A 67 -2.93 -13.06 2.26
CA LEU A 67 -1.84 -13.95 2.68
C LEU A 67 -1.00 -13.37 3.83
N GLY A 68 -1.30 -12.16 4.29
CA GLY A 68 -0.50 -11.47 5.30
C GLY A 68 0.89 -11.04 4.81
N ASN A 69 1.21 -11.18 3.51
CA ASN A 69 2.49 -10.77 2.94
C ASN A 69 2.28 -9.75 1.82
N GLY A 70 2.83 -8.54 1.95
CA GLY A 70 2.73 -7.48 0.94
C GLY A 70 3.65 -7.70 -0.28
N SER A 71 3.73 -8.93 -0.78
CA SER A 71 4.67 -9.31 -1.84
C SER A 71 3.99 -9.41 -3.21
N PHE A 72 4.77 -9.15 -4.26
CA PHE A 72 4.30 -9.30 -5.64
C PHE A 72 3.86 -10.74 -5.94
N HIS A 73 4.66 -11.73 -5.52
CA HIS A 73 4.37 -13.14 -5.77
C HIS A 73 3.10 -13.62 -5.03
N GLY A 74 2.88 -13.14 -3.80
CA GLY A 74 1.65 -13.38 -3.05
C GLY A 74 0.43 -12.81 -3.78
N GLY A 75 0.53 -11.58 -4.29
CA GLY A 75 -0.51 -10.96 -5.10
C GLY A 75 -0.86 -11.76 -6.35
N VAL A 76 0.14 -12.18 -7.13
CA VAL A 76 -0.06 -12.98 -8.36
C VAL A 76 -0.73 -14.31 -8.06
N SER A 77 -0.32 -15.00 -6.99
CA SER A 77 -0.91 -16.29 -6.59
C SER A 77 -2.41 -16.16 -6.31
N ILE A 78 -2.81 -15.11 -5.57
CA ILE A 78 -4.22 -14.82 -5.28
C ILE A 78 -4.99 -14.44 -6.55
N LEU A 79 -4.39 -13.64 -7.43
CA LEU A 79 -5.02 -13.24 -8.69
C LEU A 79 -5.30 -14.46 -9.60
N LYS A 80 -4.32 -15.37 -9.73
CA LYS A 80 -4.50 -16.61 -10.49
C LYS A 80 -5.62 -17.48 -9.91
N GLU A 81 -5.64 -17.65 -8.59
CA GLU A 81 -6.70 -18.41 -7.92
C GLU A 81 -8.08 -17.79 -8.16
N PHE A 82 -8.18 -16.47 -8.12
CA PHE A 82 -9.41 -15.75 -8.45
C PHE A 82 -9.84 -16.01 -9.90
N LEU A 83 -8.93 -15.86 -10.86
CA LEU A 83 -9.22 -16.08 -12.27
C LEU A 83 -9.65 -17.54 -12.55
N ARG A 84 -9.00 -18.52 -11.91
CA ARG A 84 -9.39 -19.93 -11.96
C ARG A 84 -10.82 -20.14 -11.45
N ARG A 85 -11.19 -19.49 -10.36
CA ARG A 85 -12.57 -19.52 -9.81
C ARG A 85 -13.59 -18.87 -10.74
N CYS A 86 -13.16 -17.92 -11.58
CA CYS A 86 -13.98 -17.33 -12.63
C CYS A 86 -14.07 -18.19 -13.89
N GLY A 87 -13.39 -19.35 -13.94
CA GLY A 87 -13.39 -20.26 -15.09
C GLY A 87 -12.39 -19.89 -16.19
N VAL A 88 -11.41 -19.02 -15.90
CA VAL A 88 -10.31 -18.71 -16.81
C VAL A 88 -9.25 -19.80 -16.70
N ASP A 89 -8.70 -20.23 -17.83
CA ASP A 89 -7.52 -21.11 -17.88
C ASP A 89 -6.26 -20.27 -17.56
N THR A 90 -5.58 -20.59 -16.46
CA THR A 90 -4.57 -19.73 -15.79
C THR A 90 -3.30 -20.46 -15.42
#